data_AF-A0A7M2Z2N3-F1
#
_entry.id   AF-A0A7M2Z2N3-F1
#
_cell.length_a   1.000
_cell.length_b   1.000
_cell.length_c   1.000
_cell.angle_alpha   90.00
_cell.angle_beta   90.00
_cell.angle_gamma   90.00
#
_symmetry.space_group_name_H-M   'P 1'
#
loop_
_entity.id
_entity.type
_entity.pdbx_description
1 polymer ?
#
loop_
_entity_poly.entity_id
_entity_poly.type
_entity_poly.pdbx_seq_one_letter_code
_entity_poly.pdbx_strand_id
1 'polypeptide(L)' 'MIKRIHVRYRLRVDADTDHEKIQRAYEHHPARCPVYRSIHPQIACTTELELVDD' A
#
# COMPACT_ATOMS: atom_id res chain seq x y z
N MET A 1 -15.35 5.23 17.56
CA MET A 1 -15.54 4.74 16.18
C MET A 1 -14.36 5.19 15.34
N ILE A 2 -13.74 4.28 14.58
CA ILE A 2 -12.63 4.63 13.66
C ILE A 2 -13.22 5.32 12.43
N LYS A 3 -12.61 6.45 12.02
CA LYS A 3 -13.08 7.26 10.88
C LYS A 3 -12.13 7.23 9.69
N ARG A 4 -10.84 6.96 9.93
CA ARG A 4 -9.81 6.96 8.91
C ARG A 4 -8.71 5.98 9.27
N ILE A 5 -8.17 5.33 8.26
CA ILE A 5 -7.00 4.46 8.36
C ILE A 5 -6.00 4.92 7.29
N HIS A 6 -4.74 5.03 7.68
CA HIS A 6 -3.63 5.28 6.77
C HIS A 6 -2.64 4.12 6.89
N VAL A 7 -2.28 3.50 5.77
CA VAL A 7 -1.37 2.36 5.72
C VAL A 7 -0.08 2.79 5.04
N ARG A 8 1.03 2.72 5.75
CA ARG A 8 2.37 2.94 5.19
C ARG A 8 3.02 1.61 4.86
N TYR A 9 3.33 1.41 3.59
CA TYR A 9 4.17 0.32 3.11
C TYR A 9 5.61 0.82 3.10
N ARG A 10 6.48 0.15 3.85
CA ARG A 10 7.91 0.42 3.83
C ARG A 10 8.63 -0.82 3.32
N LEU A 11 9.21 -0.72 2.13
CA LEU A 11 9.91 -1.83 1.47
C LEU A 11 11.40 -1.53 1.43
N ARG A 12 12.21 -2.47 1.92
CA ARG A 12 13.65 -2.49 1.65
C ARG A 12 13.88 -3.13 0.29
N VAL A 13 14.68 -2.48 -0.54
CA VAL A 13 14.91 -2.90 -1.91
C VAL A 13 16.39 -2.74 -2.26
N ASP A 14 16.90 -3.68 -3.06
CA ASP A 14 18.23 -3.60 -3.63
C ASP A 14 18.28 -2.51 -4.73
N ALA A 15 19.47 -1.96 -5.00
CA ALA A 15 19.66 -0.86 -5.95
C ALA A 15 19.23 -1.18 -7.40
N ASP A 16 19.23 -2.45 -7.80
CA ASP A 16 18.80 -2.92 -9.12
C ASP A 16 17.32 -3.36 -9.17
N THR A 17 16.57 -3.13 -8.09
CA THR A 17 15.17 -3.51 -8.01
C THR A 17 14.31 -2.69 -8.99
N ASP A 18 13.39 -3.37 -9.66
CA ASP A 18 12.44 -2.75 -10.59
C ASP A 18 11.34 -1.98 -9.84
N HIS A 19 11.53 -0.67 -9.71
CA HIS A 19 10.59 0.23 -9.02
C HIS A 19 9.22 0.31 -9.71
N GLU A 20 9.14 0.13 -11.04
CA GLU A 20 7.87 0.16 -11.76
C GLU A 20 7.00 -1.05 -11.41
N LYS A 21 7.61 -2.23 -11.27
CA LYS A 21 6.88 -3.43 -10.79
C LYS A 21 6.35 -3.24 -9.38
N ILE A 22 7.14 -2.63 -8.49
CA ILE A 22 6.69 -2.35 -7.12
C ILE A 22 5.52 -1.38 -7.14
N GLN A 23 5.65 -0.27 -7.88
CA GLN A 23 4.60 0.73 -8.00
C GLN A 23 3.30 0.12 -8.54
N ARG A 24 3.39 -0.70 -9.59
CA ARG A 24 2.23 -1.40 -10.15
C ARG A 24 1.60 -2.37 -9.15
N ALA A 25 2.40 -3.11 -8.39
CA ALA A 25 1.89 -4.00 -7.36
C ALA A 25 1.15 -3.22 -6.27
N TYR A 26 1.74 -2.09 -5.83
CA TYR A 26 1.15 -1.19 -4.86
C TYR A 26 -0.19 -0.61 -5.32
N GLU A 27 -0.29 -0.14 -6.57
CA GLU A 27 -1.54 0.41 -7.13
C GLU A 27 -2.67 -0.62 -7.23
N HIS A 28 -2.34 -1.87 -7.55
CA HIS A 28 -3.34 -2.94 -7.66
C HIS A 28 -3.66 -3.61 -6.32
N HIS A 29 -2.84 -3.41 -5.29
CA HIS A 29 -2.99 -4.08 -4.00
C HIS A 29 -4.35 -3.80 -3.32
N PRO A 30 -4.85 -2.55 -3.21
CA PRO A 30 -6.11 -2.26 -2.52
C PRO A 30 -7.29 -3.08 -3.05
N ALA A 31 -7.43 -3.20 -4.38
CA ALA A 31 -8.51 -3.94 -5.01
C ALA A 31 -8.48 -5.45 -4.73
N ARG A 32 -7.32 -6.00 -4.37
CA ARG A 32 -7.11 -7.42 -4.05
C ARG A 32 -7.06 -7.69 -2.54
N CYS A 33 -6.87 -6.65 -1.72
CA CYS A 33 -6.74 -6.77 -0.27
C CYS A 33 -8.11 -7.02 0.39
N PRO A 34 -8.33 -8.17 1.05
CA PRO A 34 -9.61 -8.49 1.68
C PRO A 34 -9.93 -7.50 2.82
N VAL A 35 -8.91 -7.03 3.53
CA VAL A 35 -9.07 -6.03 4.60
C VAL A 35 -9.59 -4.72 4.02
N TYR A 36 -8.90 -4.15 3.03
CA TYR A 36 -9.35 -2.92 2.36
C TYR A 36 -10.79 -3.05 1.85
N ARG A 37 -11.09 -4.14 1.12
CA ARG A 37 -12.44 -4.42 0.57
C ARG A 37 -13.53 -4.46 1.64
N SER A 38 -13.22 -4.97 2.83
CA SER A 38 -14.21 -5.07 3.91
C SER A 38 -14.49 -3.75 4.63
N ILE A 39 -13.56 -2.79 4.62
CA ILE A 39 -13.64 -1.58 5.46
C ILE A 39 -13.71 -0.26 4.68
N HIS A 40 -13.18 -0.19 3.45
CA HIS A 40 -13.17 1.05 2.66
C HIS A 40 -14.56 1.65 2.39
N PRO A 41 -15.68 0.88 2.33
CA PRO A 41 -17.00 1.48 2.13
C PRO A 41 -17.46 2.36 3.30
N GLN A 42 -16.86 2.17 4.48
CA GLN A 42 -17.30 2.81 5.73
C GLN A 42 -16.20 3.67 6.37
N ILE A 43 -14.93 3.41 6.04
CA ILE A 43 -13.74 4.05 6.61
C ILE A 43 -12.90 4.62 5.48
N ALA A 44 -12.54 5.90 5.57
CA ALA A 44 -11.61 6.50 4.64
C ALA A 44 -10.23 5.82 4.77
N CYS A 45 -9.79 5.14 3.71
CA CYS A 45 -8.53 4.41 3.68
C CYS A 45 -7.58 5.08 2.69
N THR A 46 -6.39 5.44 3.15
CA THR A 46 -5.31 5.93 2.29
C THR A 46 -4.06 5.07 2.47
N THR A 47 -3.21 5.06 1.46
CA THR A 47 -1.96 4.30 1.48
C THR A 47 -0.79 5.21 1.11
N GLU A 48 0.39 4.87 1.60
CA GLU A 48 1.68 5.48 1.25
C GLU A 48 2.68 4.35 0.97
N LEU A 49 3.55 4.55 -0.01
CA LEU A 49 4.67 3.65 -0.31
C LEU A 49 5.99 4.39 -0.10
N GLU A 50 6.84 3.81 0.73
CA GLU A 50 8.21 4.26 0.98
C GLU A 50 9.17 3.13 0.60
N LEU A 51 10.11 3.42 -0.30
CA LEU A 51 11.22 2.55 -0.61
C LEU A 51 12.43 3.02 0.19
N VAL A 52 13.11 2.09 0.84
CA VAL A 52 14.36 2.35 1.56
C VAL A 52 15.45 1.45 1.00
N ASP A 53 16.63 2.02 0.80
CA ASP A 53 17.80 1.25 0.39
C ASP A 53 18.21 0.30 1.53
N ASP A 54 18.71 -0.88 1.18
CA ASP A 54 19.27 -1.86 2.14
C ASP A 54 20.67 -1.47 2.64
#